data_AF-Q4DPD5-F1
#
_entry.id   AF-Q4DPD5-F1
#
_cell.length_a   1.000
_cell.length_b   1.000
_cell.length_c   1.000
_cell.angle_alpha   90.00
_cell.angle_beta   90.00
_cell.angle_gamma   90.00
#
_symmetry.space_group_name_H-M   'P 1'
#
loop_
_entity.id
_entity.type
_entity.pdbx_description
1 polymer ?
#
loop_
_entity_poly.entity_id
_entity_poly.type
_entity_poly.pdbx_seq_one_letter_code
_entity_poly.pdbx_strand_id
1 'polypeptide(L)'
;MLLLDTTAESLLRDPQYLLRLYHKVIQYLVKCDPSSFARSLSSSFNQIDTRYRVRSREQAIEIWPLKGILRQILPVSVMSDRELSIILAMLPLEDYGGNGTGNGGDDVLVSPVALLLCLRKMCPVQASLVLEMLRRIDTRPKRPHPYESACGKALLISARDGRGDACVLERAAILDYLTESYDMTLSEAFFLTDHCSMGLPPSSSTVAIDGSYLYAFLYQRPLPSDVKYPLLMSVFAEAICDPNRGAPLGTLALIEGLHRFSPKTNHGMHREEVFDVNIDTGGELEHYSLTRKSFEDLCRYLRVGLLLEEVHQLFYYLRGESSEELLSAHTLLCEFKRHFVPVSESLFQIVEEAVRRYLVKSGGMLALPRLHLALHGGPLSVARFIDVLRVAGVPEAVSDVELEWLRFKGWDRERLVSLLSGRFPANREALVRQLFDQLKNVKGLTVKQGHVEVERVLALFHPEKVEGTLIGSSDDWRFVMKQCFDGNVSKTLTYDQFFYFWRAVSAACSDDSVFTMILWRSFNMHTSR
;
A
#
# COMPACT_ATOMS: atom_id res chain seq x y z
N MET A 1 -10.27 -24.07 -10.46
CA MET A 1 -9.39 -23.78 -9.30
C MET A 1 -8.00 -24.37 -9.56
N LEU A 2 -6.90 -23.63 -9.36
CA LEU A 2 -5.52 -24.15 -9.52
C LEU A 2 -5.27 -25.30 -8.52
N LEU A 3 -4.93 -26.49 -9.00
CA LEU A 3 -4.49 -27.61 -8.16
C LEU A 3 -3.10 -27.27 -7.60
N LEU A 4 -3.07 -26.66 -6.42
CA LEU A 4 -1.85 -26.43 -5.65
C LEU A 4 -1.50 -27.68 -4.85
N ASP A 5 -0.20 -27.97 -4.69
CA ASP A 5 0.22 -28.98 -3.71
C ASP A 5 -0.05 -28.46 -2.28
N THR A 6 -0.16 -29.36 -1.30
CA THR A 6 -0.47 -29.00 0.11
C THR A 6 0.55 -28.01 0.70
N THR A 7 1.79 -28.03 0.19
CA THR A 7 2.85 -27.09 0.60
C THR A 7 2.57 -25.69 0.04
N ALA A 8 2.19 -25.59 -1.24
CA ALA A 8 1.84 -24.34 -1.91
C ALA A 8 0.57 -23.72 -1.32
N GLU A 9 -0.42 -24.53 -0.97
CA GLU A 9 -1.60 -24.07 -0.22
C GLU A 9 -1.22 -23.50 1.16
N SER A 10 -0.30 -24.17 1.87
CA SER A 10 0.21 -23.66 3.14
C SER A 10 0.97 -22.35 2.98
N LEU A 11 1.80 -22.22 1.94
CA LEU A 11 2.56 -21.00 1.65
C LEU A 11 1.65 -19.85 1.17
N LEU A 12 0.57 -20.16 0.46
CA LEU A 12 -0.46 -19.19 0.07
C LEU A 12 -1.20 -18.62 1.30
N ARG A 13 -1.19 -19.31 2.44
CA ARG A 13 -1.72 -18.83 3.73
C ARG A 13 -0.67 -18.16 4.61
N ASP A 14 0.59 -18.08 4.15
CA ASP A 14 1.68 -17.43 4.86
C ASP A 14 1.96 -16.02 4.29
N PRO A 15 1.43 -14.96 4.91
CA PRO A 15 1.57 -13.57 4.48
C PRO A 15 3.03 -13.11 4.48
N GLN A 16 3.87 -13.65 5.37
CA GLN A 16 5.30 -13.32 5.41
C GLN A 16 6.03 -13.90 4.20
N TYR A 17 5.62 -15.08 3.74
CA TYR A 17 6.11 -15.67 2.51
C TYR A 17 5.59 -14.92 1.27
N LEU A 18 4.29 -14.59 1.22
CA LEU A 18 3.70 -13.87 0.10
C LEU A 18 4.34 -12.49 -0.09
N LEU A 19 4.64 -11.77 0.99
CA LEU A 19 5.33 -10.49 0.91
C LEU A 19 6.72 -10.62 0.29
N ARG A 20 7.52 -11.60 0.75
CA ARG A 20 8.84 -11.90 0.16
C ARG A 20 8.74 -12.32 -1.30
N LEU A 21 7.72 -13.09 -1.66
CA LEU A 21 7.47 -13.51 -3.04
C LEU A 21 7.14 -12.30 -3.93
N TYR A 22 6.27 -11.40 -3.46
CA TYR A 22 5.96 -10.13 -4.12
C TYR A 22 7.24 -9.31 -4.37
N HIS A 23 8.08 -9.08 -3.35
CA HIS A 23 9.34 -8.36 -3.52
C HIS A 23 10.25 -9.01 -4.56
N LYS A 24 10.39 -10.33 -4.50
CA LYS A 24 11.21 -11.08 -5.43
C LYS A 24 10.71 -10.96 -6.88
N VAL A 25 9.39 -10.91 -7.10
CA VAL A 25 8.79 -10.64 -8.41
C VAL A 25 9.11 -9.22 -8.87
N ILE A 26 8.91 -8.21 -8.02
CA ILE A 26 9.16 -6.81 -8.37
C ILE A 26 10.64 -6.54 -8.70
N GLN A 27 11.57 -7.07 -7.89
CA GLN A 27 13.01 -6.95 -8.15
C GLN A 27 13.42 -7.53 -9.52
N TYR A 28 12.69 -8.55 -9.98
CA TYR A 28 12.95 -9.13 -11.29
C TYR A 28 12.28 -8.34 -12.41
N LEU A 29 11.01 -7.95 -12.23
CA LEU A 29 10.21 -7.26 -13.24
C LEU A 29 10.66 -5.82 -13.49
N VAL A 30 11.05 -5.08 -12.45
CA VAL A 30 11.46 -3.68 -12.56
C VAL A 30 12.98 -3.60 -12.65
N LYS A 31 13.47 -2.81 -13.61
CA LYS A 31 14.89 -2.53 -13.79
C LYS A 31 15.14 -1.03 -13.69
N CYS A 32 16.19 -0.68 -12.96
CA CYS A 32 16.69 0.68 -12.85
C CYS A 32 17.96 0.78 -13.71
N ASP A 33 17.94 1.64 -14.71
CA ASP A 33 19.11 1.91 -15.54
C ASP A 33 20.22 2.55 -14.68
N PRO A 34 21.43 1.96 -14.60
CA PRO A 34 22.46 2.43 -13.68
C PRO A 34 23.04 3.81 -14.04
N SER A 35 22.84 4.29 -15.28
CA SER A 35 23.40 5.55 -15.76
C SER A 35 22.44 6.73 -15.59
N SER A 36 21.15 6.50 -15.82
CA SER A 36 20.09 7.51 -15.79
C SER A 36 19.17 7.38 -14.57
N PHE A 37 19.19 6.24 -13.88
CA PHE A 37 18.24 5.84 -12.84
C PHE A 37 16.79 5.73 -13.32
N ALA A 38 16.55 5.71 -14.63
CA ALA A 38 15.23 5.51 -15.18
C ALA A 38 14.74 4.09 -14.89
N ARG A 39 13.48 3.96 -14.47
CA ARG A 39 12.85 2.67 -14.17
C ARG A 39 12.03 2.21 -15.36
N SER A 40 12.17 0.94 -15.70
CA SER A 40 11.48 0.29 -16.82
C SER A 40 11.17 -1.17 -16.47
N LEU A 41 10.30 -1.80 -17.26
CA LEU A 41 10.10 -3.24 -17.17
C LEU A 41 11.30 -3.99 -17.77
N SER A 42 11.55 -5.19 -17.24
CA SER A 42 12.63 -6.06 -17.68
C SER A 42 12.53 -6.37 -19.18
N SER A 43 13.68 -6.56 -19.82
CA SER A 43 13.75 -6.93 -21.24
C SER A 43 12.97 -8.22 -21.54
N SER A 44 12.98 -9.19 -20.62
CA SER A 44 12.24 -10.45 -20.76
C SER A 44 10.73 -10.21 -20.74
N PHE A 45 10.23 -9.33 -19.87
CA PHE A 45 8.82 -8.91 -19.89
C PHE A 45 8.48 -8.25 -21.24
N ASN A 46 9.26 -7.25 -21.66
CA ASN A 46 9.00 -6.50 -22.91
C ASN A 46 9.05 -7.40 -24.16
N GLN A 47 9.96 -8.38 -24.21
CA GLN A 47 10.05 -9.36 -25.31
C GLN A 47 8.82 -10.25 -25.42
N ILE A 48 8.17 -10.57 -24.30
CA ILE A 48 6.92 -11.33 -24.30
C ILE A 48 5.74 -10.41 -24.61
N ASP A 49 5.67 -9.24 -23.99
CA ASP A 49 4.59 -8.28 -24.16
C ASP A 49 4.45 -7.79 -25.61
N THR A 50 5.58 -7.57 -26.30
CA THR A 50 5.60 -7.21 -27.73
C THR A 50 4.98 -8.25 -28.66
N ARG A 51 4.82 -9.50 -28.21
CA ARG A 51 4.09 -10.53 -28.97
C ARG A 51 2.58 -10.33 -28.91
N TYR A 52 2.05 -9.51 -28.02
CA TYR A 52 0.62 -9.28 -27.81
C TYR A 52 0.20 -7.88 -28.27
N ARG A 53 0.43 -7.58 -29.55
CA ARG A 53 0.01 -6.31 -30.20
C ARG A 53 -1.31 -6.40 -30.97
N VAL A 54 -1.87 -7.61 -31.14
CA VAL A 54 -3.05 -7.85 -31.97
C VAL A 54 -4.11 -8.61 -31.17
N ARG A 55 -5.37 -8.18 -31.21
CA ARG A 55 -6.49 -8.77 -30.44
C ARG A 55 -6.71 -10.26 -30.66
N SER A 56 -6.35 -10.80 -31.82
CA SER A 56 -6.44 -12.26 -32.06
C SER A 56 -5.62 -13.09 -31.06
N ARG A 57 -4.66 -12.48 -30.36
CA ARG A 57 -3.85 -13.10 -29.29
C ARG A 57 -4.40 -12.88 -27.88
N GLU A 58 -5.52 -12.19 -27.73
CA GLU A 58 -6.21 -11.99 -26.46
C GLU A 58 -7.02 -13.24 -26.05
N GLN A 59 -7.15 -14.25 -26.92
CA GLN A 59 -7.95 -15.45 -26.66
C GLN A 59 -7.66 -16.03 -25.27
N ALA A 60 -8.72 -16.17 -24.48
CA ALA A 60 -8.63 -16.77 -23.17
C ALA A 60 -8.23 -18.25 -23.30
N ILE A 61 -7.22 -18.64 -22.52
CA ILE A 61 -6.72 -20.00 -22.45
C ILE A 61 -6.86 -20.51 -21.02
N GLU A 62 -6.73 -21.82 -20.83
CA GLU A 62 -6.64 -22.38 -19.48
C GLU A 62 -5.49 -21.73 -18.69
N ILE A 63 -5.68 -21.58 -17.38
CA ILE A 63 -4.72 -20.92 -16.50
C ILE A 63 -3.33 -21.62 -16.47
N TRP A 64 -3.26 -22.94 -16.69
CA TRP A 64 -2.00 -23.68 -16.64
C TRP A 64 -0.99 -23.28 -17.72
N PRO A 65 -1.36 -23.18 -19.01
CA PRO A 65 -0.54 -22.60 -20.06
C PRO A 65 0.09 -21.24 -19.72
N LEU A 66 -0.57 -20.40 -18.91
CA LEU A 66 -0.02 -19.09 -18.49
C LEU A 66 1.27 -19.23 -17.67
N LYS A 67 1.47 -20.36 -16.98
CA LYS A 67 2.74 -20.67 -16.30
C LYS A 67 3.92 -20.70 -17.28
N GLY A 68 3.71 -21.16 -18.51
CA GLY A 68 4.74 -21.16 -19.56
C GLY A 68 5.12 -19.75 -20.02
N ILE A 69 4.18 -18.80 -19.98
CA ILE A 69 4.44 -17.39 -20.23
C ILE A 69 5.21 -16.79 -19.05
N LEU A 70 4.73 -17.02 -17.83
CA LEU A 70 5.45 -16.62 -16.62
C LEU A 70 6.88 -17.16 -16.59
N ARG A 71 7.12 -18.40 -17.01
CA ARG A 71 8.44 -19.01 -17.05
C ARG A 71 9.40 -18.30 -18.01
N GLN A 72 8.90 -17.75 -19.11
CA GLN A 72 9.71 -16.96 -20.05
C GLN A 72 10.06 -15.58 -19.50
N ILE A 73 9.22 -15.02 -18.63
CA ILE A 73 9.46 -13.74 -17.96
C ILE A 73 10.32 -13.96 -16.70
N LEU A 74 10.04 -15.00 -15.92
CA LEU A 74 10.61 -15.35 -14.62
C LEU A 74 11.30 -16.73 -14.74
N PRO A 75 12.58 -16.76 -15.15
CA PRO A 75 13.28 -18.01 -15.42
C PRO A 75 13.50 -18.84 -14.16
N VAL A 76 13.80 -20.14 -14.33
CA VAL A 76 13.97 -21.10 -13.23
C VAL A 76 15.13 -20.77 -12.28
N SER A 77 16.13 -20.04 -12.79
CA SER A 77 17.24 -19.51 -11.98
C SER A 77 16.78 -18.50 -10.92
N VAL A 78 15.57 -17.95 -11.07
CA VAL A 78 15.02 -16.95 -10.15
C VAL A 78 13.80 -17.49 -9.43
N MET A 79 12.83 -18.08 -10.15
CA MET A 79 11.56 -18.55 -9.57
C MET A 79 11.36 -20.04 -9.77
N SER A 80 11.05 -20.76 -8.71
CA SER A 80 10.63 -22.16 -8.76
C SER A 80 9.24 -22.31 -9.40
N ASP A 81 8.93 -23.53 -9.88
CA ASP A 81 7.60 -23.84 -10.42
C ASP A 81 6.47 -23.66 -9.39
N ARG A 82 6.78 -23.88 -8.11
CA ARG A 82 5.84 -23.66 -7.00
C ARG A 82 5.55 -22.16 -6.84
N GLU A 83 6.58 -21.33 -6.79
CA GLU A 83 6.44 -19.86 -6.72
C GLU A 83 5.60 -19.33 -7.90
N LEU A 84 5.84 -19.80 -9.13
CA LEU A 84 5.02 -19.40 -10.28
C LEU A 84 3.55 -19.79 -10.12
N SER A 85 3.28 -20.96 -9.53
CA SER A 85 1.91 -21.43 -9.31
C SER A 85 1.20 -20.59 -8.24
N ILE A 86 1.93 -20.20 -7.18
CA ILE A 86 1.44 -19.28 -6.15
C ILE A 86 1.19 -17.89 -6.74
N ILE A 87 2.09 -17.36 -7.58
CA ILE A 87 1.91 -16.08 -8.26
C ILE A 87 0.63 -16.09 -9.10
N LEU A 88 0.39 -17.14 -9.91
CA LEU A 88 -0.85 -17.25 -10.69
C LEU A 88 -2.10 -17.24 -9.80
N ALA A 89 -2.05 -17.86 -8.63
CA ALA A 89 -3.15 -17.88 -7.68
C ALA A 89 -3.36 -16.54 -6.94
N MET A 90 -2.31 -15.73 -6.80
CA MET A 90 -2.37 -14.42 -6.14
C MET A 90 -2.84 -13.29 -7.06
N LEU A 91 -2.63 -13.41 -8.37
CA LEU A 91 -3.01 -12.38 -9.33
C LEU A 91 -4.54 -12.35 -9.48
N PRO A 92 -5.18 -11.17 -9.55
CA PRO A 92 -6.63 -11.02 -9.73
C PRO A 92 -7.03 -11.29 -11.20
N LEU A 93 -6.70 -12.48 -11.69
CA LEU A 93 -6.95 -12.87 -13.09
C LEU A 93 -8.43 -13.16 -13.35
N GLU A 94 -9.19 -13.49 -12.29
CA GLU A 94 -10.62 -13.76 -12.35
C GLU A 94 -11.42 -12.53 -12.79
N ASP A 95 -10.97 -11.32 -12.42
CA ASP A 95 -11.58 -10.05 -12.85
C ASP A 95 -11.52 -9.83 -14.37
N TYR A 96 -10.67 -10.58 -15.07
CA TYR A 96 -10.47 -10.53 -16.52
C TYR A 96 -10.92 -11.81 -17.23
N GLY A 97 -11.42 -12.80 -16.48
CA GLY A 97 -11.91 -14.04 -17.04
C GLY A 97 -13.17 -13.81 -17.87
N GLY A 98 -13.26 -14.45 -19.04
CA GLY A 98 -14.55 -14.58 -19.71
C GLY A 98 -15.42 -15.57 -18.94
N ASN A 99 -16.75 -15.38 -18.96
CA ASN A 99 -17.72 -16.36 -18.42
C ASN A 99 -17.73 -17.71 -19.19
N GLY A 100 -16.65 -18.05 -19.89
CA GLY A 100 -16.52 -19.33 -20.57
C GLY A 100 -16.17 -20.41 -19.57
N THR A 101 -17.14 -21.25 -19.22
CA THR A 101 -16.84 -22.56 -18.67
C THR A 101 -16.06 -23.34 -19.72
N GLY A 102 -14.83 -23.73 -19.39
CA GLY A 102 -14.07 -24.69 -20.21
C GLY A 102 -14.90 -25.97 -20.42
N ASN A 103 -14.55 -26.75 -21.43
CA ASN A 103 -15.22 -28.03 -21.72
C ASN A 103 -15.20 -28.95 -20.48
N GLY A 104 -16.27 -28.95 -19.69
CA GLY A 104 -16.56 -29.98 -18.68
C GLY A 104 -15.91 -29.83 -17.31
N GLY A 105 -15.36 -28.68 -16.93
CA GLY A 105 -14.81 -28.44 -15.59
C GLY A 105 -14.83 -26.97 -15.20
N ASP A 106 -14.70 -26.67 -13.90
CA ASP A 106 -14.49 -25.32 -13.31
C ASP A 106 -13.12 -24.73 -13.71
N ASP A 107 -12.74 -24.85 -14.98
CA ASP A 107 -11.49 -24.37 -15.53
C ASP A 107 -11.61 -22.89 -15.84
N VAL A 108 -10.82 -22.09 -15.12
CA VAL A 108 -10.77 -20.63 -15.26
C VAL A 108 -10.02 -20.29 -16.54
N LEU A 109 -10.71 -19.64 -17.48
CA LEU A 109 -10.13 -19.15 -18.74
C LEU A 109 -9.63 -17.72 -18.56
N VAL A 110 -8.34 -17.51 -18.84
CA VAL A 110 -7.67 -16.22 -18.64
C VAL A 110 -6.85 -15.86 -19.89
N SER A 111 -6.92 -14.60 -20.31
CA SER A 111 -6.11 -14.09 -21.41
C SER A 111 -4.63 -13.92 -20.99
N PRO A 112 -3.65 -14.28 -21.83
CA PRO A 112 -2.26 -13.89 -21.65
C PRO A 112 -2.05 -12.38 -21.45
N VAL A 113 -2.90 -11.55 -22.06
CA VAL A 113 -2.85 -10.09 -21.94
C VAL A 113 -3.22 -9.66 -20.52
N ALA A 114 -4.21 -10.31 -19.92
CA ALA A 114 -4.61 -10.05 -18.53
C ALA A 114 -3.48 -10.39 -17.56
N LEU A 115 -2.77 -11.51 -17.77
CA LEU A 115 -1.57 -11.84 -17.00
C LEU A 115 -0.52 -10.72 -17.07
N LEU A 116 -0.17 -10.28 -18.29
CA LEU A 116 0.83 -9.23 -18.50
C LEU A 116 0.40 -7.90 -17.88
N LEU A 117 -0.89 -7.55 -17.99
CA LEU A 117 -1.47 -6.38 -17.35
C LEU A 117 -1.37 -6.47 -15.82
N CYS A 118 -1.72 -7.59 -15.21
CA CYS A 118 -1.64 -7.77 -13.75
C CYS A 118 -0.19 -7.69 -13.25
N LEU A 119 0.78 -8.27 -13.98
CA LEU A 119 2.20 -8.14 -13.66
C LEU A 119 2.69 -6.69 -13.77
N ARG A 120 2.23 -5.95 -14.79
CA ARG A 120 2.52 -4.52 -14.97
C ARG A 120 1.94 -3.67 -13.83
N LYS A 121 0.68 -3.91 -13.46
CA LYS A 121 -0.01 -3.21 -12.36
C LYS A 121 0.56 -3.52 -10.98
N MET A 122 1.13 -4.72 -10.79
CA MET A 122 1.80 -5.09 -9.56
C MET A 122 3.03 -4.21 -9.27
N CYS A 123 3.66 -3.64 -10.31
CA CYS A 123 4.88 -2.85 -10.16
C CYS A 123 4.60 -1.48 -9.50
N PRO A 124 5.40 -1.05 -8.50
CA PRO A 124 5.23 0.24 -7.80
C PRO A 124 5.74 1.46 -8.60
N VAL A 125 5.96 1.32 -9.91
CA VAL A 125 6.58 2.34 -10.79
C VAL A 125 5.64 2.74 -11.93
N GLN A 126 4.34 2.78 -11.67
CA GLN A 126 3.29 2.94 -12.67
C GLN A 126 3.38 4.25 -13.47
N ALA A 127 3.57 5.39 -12.81
CA ALA A 127 3.78 6.70 -13.42
C ALA A 127 5.06 6.72 -14.27
N SER A 128 6.11 6.03 -13.83
CA SER A 128 7.35 5.86 -14.61
C SER A 128 7.07 5.13 -15.93
N LEU A 129 6.23 4.08 -15.88
CA LEU A 129 5.82 3.35 -17.08
C LEU A 129 4.94 4.20 -18.01
N VAL A 130 4.02 5.02 -17.46
CA VAL A 130 3.23 5.98 -18.26
C VAL A 130 4.16 6.98 -18.93
N LEU A 131 5.12 7.56 -18.19
CA LEU A 131 6.08 8.51 -18.76
C LEU A 131 6.92 7.88 -19.90
N GLU A 132 7.34 6.63 -19.74
CA GLU A 132 8.03 5.88 -20.80
C GLU A 132 7.15 5.68 -22.05
N MET A 133 5.86 5.36 -21.86
CA MET A 133 4.90 5.28 -22.98
C MET A 133 4.75 6.62 -23.70
N LEU A 134 4.63 7.73 -22.96
CA LEU A 134 4.51 9.07 -23.53
C LEU A 134 5.75 9.45 -24.34
N ARG A 135 6.95 9.14 -23.83
CA ARG A 135 8.20 9.36 -24.57
C ARG A 135 8.22 8.57 -25.88
N ARG A 136 7.75 7.33 -25.90
CA ARG A 136 7.63 6.54 -27.14
C ARG A 136 6.63 7.15 -28.11
N ILE A 137 5.46 7.59 -27.64
CA ILE A 137 4.47 8.31 -28.45
C ILE A 137 5.10 9.57 -29.08
N ASP A 138 5.96 10.26 -28.35
CA ASP A 138 6.57 11.52 -28.78
C ASP A 138 7.61 11.36 -29.87
N THR A 139 8.28 10.21 -29.90
CA THR A 139 9.26 9.87 -30.96
C THR A 139 8.60 9.51 -32.29
N ARG A 140 7.26 9.39 -32.36
CA ARG A 140 6.59 9.01 -33.61
C ARG A 140 6.66 10.13 -34.66
N PRO A 141 7.00 9.80 -35.92
CA PRO A 141 7.15 10.80 -36.98
C PRO A 141 5.82 11.38 -37.45
N LYS A 142 4.74 10.58 -37.45
CA LYS A 142 3.39 11.00 -37.81
C LYS A 142 2.45 10.75 -36.65
N ARG A 143 1.84 11.82 -36.14
CA ARG A 143 0.81 11.73 -35.11
C ARG A 143 -0.57 11.58 -35.76
N PRO A 144 -1.40 10.64 -35.30
CA PRO A 144 -2.76 10.54 -35.76
C PRO A 144 -3.53 11.82 -35.40
N HIS A 145 -4.37 12.30 -36.30
CA HIS A 145 -5.28 13.41 -35.99
C HIS A 145 -6.51 12.85 -35.23
N PRO A 146 -7.06 13.54 -34.22
CA PRO A 146 -8.19 13.00 -33.44
C PRO A 146 -9.42 12.63 -34.28
N TYR A 147 -9.67 13.33 -35.39
CA TYR A 147 -10.77 12.97 -36.33
C TYR A 147 -10.52 11.71 -37.17
N GLU A 148 -9.31 11.13 -37.17
CA GLU A 148 -9.01 9.90 -37.92
C GLU A 148 -9.65 8.66 -37.27
N SER A 149 -10.10 8.75 -36.01
CA SER A 149 -10.80 7.65 -35.32
C SER A 149 -12.01 8.12 -34.51
N ALA A 150 -12.96 7.22 -34.30
CA ALA A 150 -14.12 7.49 -33.46
C ALA A 150 -13.73 7.78 -32.00
N CYS A 151 -12.77 7.00 -31.46
CA CYS A 151 -12.20 7.22 -30.13
C CYS A 151 -11.53 8.59 -30.03
N GLY A 152 -10.69 8.96 -31.00
CA GLY A 152 -10.02 10.27 -31.01
C GLY A 152 -11.01 11.43 -31.04
N LYS A 153 -12.09 11.31 -31.83
CA LYS A 153 -13.15 12.31 -31.88
C LYS A 153 -13.90 12.41 -30.55
N ALA A 154 -14.22 11.29 -29.91
CA ALA A 154 -14.89 11.27 -28.60
C ALA A 154 -14.02 11.90 -27.51
N LEU A 155 -12.72 11.58 -27.47
CA LEU A 155 -11.75 12.18 -26.55
C LEU A 155 -11.63 13.70 -26.76
N LEU A 156 -11.59 14.16 -28.02
CA LEU A 156 -11.56 15.58 -28.35
C LEU A 156 -12.82 16.32 -27.87
N ILE A 157 -14.00 15.71 -28.01
CA ILE A 157 -15.27 16.28 -27.53
C ILE A 157 -15.21 16.40 -26.00
N SER A 158 -14.83 15.33 -25.30
CA SER A 158 -14.66 15.34 -23.84
C SER A 158 -13.73 16.45 -23.36
N ALA A 159 -12.58 16.63 -24.04
CA ALA A 159 -11.60 17.66 -23.72
C ALA A 159 -12.11 19.09 -23.96
N ARG A 160 -13.04 19.30 -24.91
CA ARG A 160 -13.64 20.60 -25.20
C ARG A 160 -14.81 20.94 -24.28
N ASP A 161 -15.61 19.94 -23.93
CA ASP A 161 -16.80 20.12 -23.11
C ASP A 161 -16.43 20.43 -21.66
N GLY A 162 -15.27 19.93 -21.18
CA GLY A 162 -14.70 20.30 -19.89
C GLY A 162 -15.56 19.95 -18.67
N ARG A 163 -16.58 19.09 -18.84
CA ARG A 163 -17.61 18.82 -17.82
C ARG A 163 -17.14 17.94 -16.67
N GLY A 164 -15.93 17.38 -16.75
CA GLY A 164 -15.44 16.39 -15.78
C GLY A 164 -16.22 15.07 -15.78
N ASP A 165 -17.12 14.88 -16.74
CA ASP A 165 -17.87 13.63 -16.92
C ASP A 165 -16.98 12.56 -17.56
N ALA A 166 -17.20 11.30 -17.19
CA ALA A 166 -16.46 10.18 -17.78
C ALA A 166 -16.81 9.99 -19.26
N CYS A 167 -15.79 9.91 -20.12
CA CYS A 167 -15.92 9.51 -21.51
C CYS A 167 -16.07 7.99 -21.59
N VAL A 168 -17.23 7.52 -22.06
CA VAL A 168 -17.52 6.09 -22.17
C VAL A 168 -17.18 5.61 -23.58
N LEU A 169 -16.27 4.66 -23.69
CA LEU A 169 -15.84 4.07 -24.95
C LEU A 169 -16.00 2.55 -24.93
N GLU A 170 -16.23 1.95 -26.10
CA GLU A 170 -16.12 0.51 -26.25
C GLU A 170 -14.67 0.08 -25.99
N ARG A 171 -14.50 -0.90 -25.09
CA ARG A 171 -13.20 -1.42 -24.67
C ARG A 171 -12.38 -1.90 -25.86
N ALA A 172 -12.99 -2.67 -26.75
CA ALA A 172 -12.30 -3.19 -27.93
C ALA A 172 -11.83 -2.06 -28.87
N ALA A 173 -12.66 -1.05 -29.10
CA ALA A 173 -12.36 0.05 -30.01
C ALA A 173 -11.20 0.92 -29.51
N ILE A 174 -11.14 1.23 -28.21
CA ILE A 174 -10.05 2.02 -27.65
C ILE A 174 -8.72 1.26 -27.68
N LEU A 175 -8.73 -0.06 -27.42
CA LEU A 175 -7.52 -0.88 -27.47
C LEU A 175 -6.96 -1.00 -28.89
N ASP A 176 -7.82 -1.26 -29.88
CA ASP A 176 -7.41 -1.26 -31.30
C ASP A 176 -6.84 0.11 -31.68
N TYR A 177 -7.53 1.18 -31.30
CA TYR A 177 -7.08 2.52 -31.59
C TYR A 177 -5.67 2.81 -31.02
N LEU A 178 -5.44 2.47 -29.75
CA LEU A 178 -4.15 2.66 -29.07
C LEU A 178 -3.03 1.79 -29.68
N THR A 179 -3.33 0.53 -29.96
CA THR A 179 -2.34 -0.40 -30.54
C THR A 179 -1.98 -0.03 -31.98
N GLU A 180 -2.97 0.23 -32.84
CA GLU A 180 -2.74 0.54 -34.26
C GLU A 180 -2.16 1.94 -34.47
N SER A 181 -2.66 2.94 -33.74
CA SER A 181 -2.26 4.35 -33.97
C SER A 181 -0.97 4.73 -33.25
N TYR A 182 -0.68 4.08 -32.11
CA TYR A 182 0.48 4.41 -31.26
C TYR A 182 1.51 3.29 -31.10
N ASP A 183 1.32 2.13 -31.75
CA ASP A 183 2.21 0.94 -31.66
C ASP A 183 2.41 0.43 -30.22
N MET A 184 1.35 0.52 -29.41
CA MET A 184 1.32 -0.04 -28.07
C MET A 184 1.11 -1.56 -28.10
N THR A 185 1.59 -2.25 -27.08
CA THR A 185 1.08 -3.61 -26.79
C THR A 185 -0.32 -3.52 -26.20
N LEU A 186 -1.07 -4.63 -26.21
CA LEU A 186 -2.39 -4.66 -25.58
C LEU A 186 -2.30 -4.39 -24.07
N SER A 187 -1.28 -4.90 -23.38
CA SER A 187 -1.12 -4.63 -21.94
C SER A 187 -0.82 -3.16 -21.65
N GLU A 188 -0.09 -2.47 -22.54
CA GLU A 188 0.15 -1.02 -22.45
C GLU A 188 -1.12 -0.22 -22.70
N ALA A 189 -1.89 -0.59 -23.74
CA ALA A 189 -3.15 0.06 -24.06
C ALA A 189 -4.16 -0.09 -22.91
N PHE A 190 -4.28 -1.29 -22.34
CA PHE A 190 -5.10 -1.53 -21.14
C PHE A 190 -4.60 -0.72 -19.96
N PHE A 191 -3.30 -0.76 -19.68
CA PHE A 191 -2.71 -0.07 -18.54
C PHE A 191 -2.92 1.46 -18.61
N LEU A 192 -2.74 2.07 -19.79
CA LEU A 192 -2.99 3.50 -19.97
C LEU A 192 -4.48 3.83 -19.83
N THR A 193 -5.36 2.97 -20.36
CA THR A 193 -6.81 3.14 -20.22
C THR A 193 -7.23 3.07 -18.75
N ASP A 194 -6.70 2.10 -17.99
CA ASP A 194 -6.97 1.95 -16.57
C ASP A 194 -6.38 3.09 -15.73
N HIS A 195 -5.20 3.60 -16.10
CA HIS A 195 -4.60 4.78 -15.49
C HIS A 195 -5.48 6.04 -15.66
N CYS A 196 -6.26 6.10 -16.72
CA CYS A 196 -7.20 7.19 -16.98
C CYS A 196 -8.64 6.86 -16.53
N SER A 197 -8.87 5.76 -15.80
CA SER A 197 -10.23 5.33 -15.45
C SER A 197 -10.93 6.28 -14.47
N MET A 198 -12.23 6.50 -14.69
CA MET A 198 -13.11 7.29 -13.83
C MET A 198 -14.23 6.40 -13.28
N GLY A 199 -13.88 5.60 -12.27
CA GLY A 199 -14.83 4.73 -11.58
C GLY A 199 -15.21 3.47 -12.37
N LEU A 200 -16.37 2.89 -12.03
CA LEU A 200 -16.83 1.64 -12.61
C LEU A 200 -17.45 1.86 -14.00
N PRO A 201 -17.10 1.06 -15.02
CA PRO A 201 -17.69 1.17 -16.33
C PRO A 201 -19.18 0.77 -16.32
N PRO A 202 -20.02 1.35 -17.20
CA PRO A 202 -21.45 1.00 -17.30
C PRO A 202 -21.72 -0.47 -17.67
N SER A 203 -20.78 -1.10 -18.37
CA SER A 203 -20.85 -2.50 -18.80
C SER A 203 -19.45 -3.11 -18.92
N SER A 204 -19.37 -4.44 -18.93
CA SER A 204 -18.11 -5.18 -19.09
C SER A 204 -17.41 -4.95 -20.43
N SER A 205 -18.14 -4.55 -21.48
CA SER A 205 -17.61 -4.24 -22.81
C SER A 205 -17.18 -2.79 -23.00
N THR A 206 -17.35 -1.95 -21.97
CA THR A 206 -17.04 -0.52 -22.02
C THR A 206 -15.98 -0.14 -20.99
N VAL A 207 -15.37 1.03 -21.19
CA VAL A 207 -14.53 1.70 -20.21
C VAL A 207 -15.07 3.09 -19.95
N ALA A 208 -14.97 3.57 -18.71
CA ALA A 208 -15.29 4.94 -18.32
C ALA A 208 -13.97 5.62 -17.94
N ILE A 209 -13.55 6.62 -18.72
CA ILE A 209 -12.24 7.25 -18.57
C ILE A 209 -12.35 8.78 -18.51
N ASP A 210 -11.36 9.44 -17.93
CA ASP A 210 -11.14 10.86 -18.10
C ASP A 210 -10.69 11.11 -19.55
N GLY A 211 -11.65 11.49 -20.38
CA GLY A 211 -11.40 11.71 -21.80
C GLY A 211 -10.46 12.89 -22.04
N SER A 212 -10.48 13.91 -21.17
CA SER A 212 -9.59 15.07 -21.26
C SER A 212 -8.15 14.68 -20.93
N TYR A 213 -7.96 13.87 -19.89
CA TYR A 213 -6.67 13.37 -19.46
C TYR A 213 -6.03 12.43 -20.50
N LEU A 214 -6.79 11.45 -21.01
CA LEU A 214 -6.29 10.59 -22.08
C LEU A 214 -6.03 11.39 -23.38
N TYR A 215 -6.89 12.35 -23.71
CA TYR A 215 -6.66 13.24 -24.86
C TYR A 215 -5.33 14.01 -24.72
N ALA A 216 -5.01 14.54 -23.55
CA ALA A 216 -3.76 15.25 -23.29
C ALA A 216 -2.54 14.36 -23.56
N PHE A 217 -2.55 13.13 -23.01
CA PHE A 217 -1.50 12.15 -23.24
C PHE A 217 -1.28 11.82 -24.72
N LEU A 218 -2.36 11.65 -25.48
CA LEU A 218 -2.31 11.18 -26.85
C LEU A 218 -2.02 12.28 -27.89
N TYR A 219 -2.45 13.52 -27.65
CA TYR A 219 -2.46 14.56 -28.69
C TYR A 219 -1.77 15.88 -28.33
N GLN A 220 -1.73 16.29 -27.06
CA GLN A 220 -1.29 17.62 -26.70
C GLN A 220 0.22 17.66 -26.46
N ARG A 221 0.95 18.52 -27.17
CA ARG A 221 2.37 18.81 -26.89
C ARG A 221 2.67 20.30 -26.92
N PRO A 222 3.35 20.86 -25.89
CA PRO A 222 3.75 20.19 -24.65
C PRO A 222 2.54 19.68 -23.85
N LEU A 223 2.75 18.71 -22.97
CA LEU A 223 1.68 18.29 -22.05
C LEU A 223 1.23 19.50 -21.20
N PRO A 224 -0.08 19.67 -20.97
CA PRO A 224 -0.58 20.67 -20.03
C PRO A 224 0.05 20.52 -18.65
N SER A 225 0.19 21.64 -17.93
CA SER A 225 0.82 21.69 -16.61
C SER A 225 0.12 20.80 -15.57
N ASP A 226 -1.21 20.79 -15.59
CA ASP A 226 -2.08 19.99 -14.72
C ASP A 226 -2.00 18.48 -14.98
N VAL A 227 -1.47 18.07 -16.14
CA VAL A 227 -1.17 16.66 -16.44
C VAL A 227 0.29 16.33 -16.16
N LYS A 228 1.18 17.20 -16.64
CA LYS A 228 2.62 16.98 -16.64
C LYS A 228 3.21 16.97 -15.24
N TYR A 229 2.90 17.97 -14.41
CA TYR A 229 3.55 18.10 -13.12
C TYR A 229 3.12 17.03 -12.12
N PRO A 230 1.82 16.66 -12.02
CA PRO A 230 1.39 15.50 -11.24
C PRO A 230 2.06 14.19 -11.68
N LEU A 231 2.25 13.99 -12.99
CA LEU A 231 2.97 12.82 -13.51
C LEU A 231 4.44 12.83 -13.05
N LEU A 232 5.16 13.95 -13.22
CA LEU A 232 6.56 14.06 -12.79
C LEU A 232 6.73 13.92 -11.28
N MET A 233 5.79 14.46 -10.49
CA MET A 233 5.79 14.33 -9.04
C MET A 233 5.51 12.89 -8.59
N SER A 234 4.65 12.18 -9.31
CA SER A 234 4.40 10.74 -9.08
C SER A 234 5.65 9.91 -9.39
N VAL A 235 6.36 10.20 -10.49
CA VAL A 235 7.64 9.52 -10.80
C VAL A 235 8.70 9.80 -9.73
N PHE A 236 8.77 11.05 -9.25
CA PHE A 236 9.64 11.41 -8.12
C PHE A 236 9.30 10.58 -6.88
N ALA A 237 8.02 10.45 -6.53
CA ALA A 237 7.58 9.68 -5.38
C ALA A 237 7.87 8.17 -5.53
N GLU A 238 7.57 7.59 -6.69
CA GLU A 238 7.86 6.19 -7.01
C GLU A 238 9.35 5.85 -6.86
N ALA A 239 10.22 6.75 -7.30
CA ALA A 239 11.66 6.53 -7.22
C ALA A 239 12.19 6.43 -5.79
N ILE A 240 11.60 7.18 -4.86
CA ILE A 240 11.95 7.20 -3.45
C ILE A 240 11.36 5.99 -2.71
N CYS A 241 10.25 5.47 -3.22
CA CYS A 241 9.57 4.27 -2.74
C CYS A 241 10.04 2.97 -3.42
N ASP A 242 11.01 3.03 -4.35
CA ASP A 242 11.48 1.87 -5.11
C ASP A 242 12.22 0.87 -4.20
N PRO A 243 11.74 -0.38 -4.04
CA PRO A 243 12.38 -1.39 -3.21
C PRO A 243 13.80 -1.77 -3.69
N ASN A 244 14.17 -1.44 -4.92
CA ASN A 244 15.51 -1.70 -5.47
C ASN A 244 16.54 -0.60 -5.12
N ARG A 245 16.14 0.52 -4.51
CA ARG A 245 17.02 1.68 -4.25
C ARG A 245 18.07 1.42 -3.16
N GLY A 246 17.78 0.53 -2.21
CA GLY A 246 18.52 0.43 -0.95
C GLY A 246 18.09 1.50 0.06
N ALA A 247 18.37 1.26 1.34
CA ALA A 247 17.76 1.96 2.49
C ALA A 247 18.34 3.36 2.76
N PRO A 248 17.56 4.25 3.40
CA PRO A 248 16.12 4.14 3.72
C PRO A 248 15.20 4.41 2.50
N LEU A 249 13.91 4.13 2.63
CA LEU A 249 12.88 4.34 1.59
C LEU A 249 11.73 5.28 2.06
N GLY A 250 10.88 5.71 1.13
CA GLY A 250 9.66 6.47 1.44
C GLY A 250 9.95 7.85 2.04
N THR A 251 9.09 8.33 2.94
CA THR A 251 9.25 9.65 3.57
C THR A 251 10.58 9.79 4.31
N LEU A 252 11.10 8.71 4.93
CA LEU A 252 12.40 8.74 5.61
C LEU A 252 13.55 9.09 4.68
N ALA A 253 13.58 8.48 3.49
CA ALA A 253 14.60 8.78 2.49
C ALA A 253 14.57 10.24 2.03
N LEU A 254 13.37 10.80 1.89
CA LEU A 254 13.19 12.20 1.52
C LEU A 254 13.66 13.13 2.65
N ILE A 255 13.31 12.85 3.90
CA ILE A 255 13.77 13.61 5.08
C ILE A 255 15.30 13.58 5.18
N GLU A 256 15.92 12.41 5.05
CA GLU A 256 17.37 12.29 5.09
C GLU A 256 18.03 13.09 3.95
N GLY A 257 17.48 13.00 2.74
CA GLY A 257 17.93 13.80 1.60
C GLY A 257 17.80 15.31 1.87
N LEU A 258 16.70 15.74 2.45
CA LEU A 258 16.46 17.15 2.78
C LEU A 258 17.46 17.67 3.82
N HIS A 259 17.73 16.92 4.88
CA HIS A 259 18.76 17.27 5.86
C HIS A 259 20.15 17.36 5.21
N ARG A 260 20.44 16.51 4.22
CA ARG A 260 21.73 16.50 3.53
C ARG A 260 21.96 17.72 2.63
N PHE A 261 20.92 18.29 2.03
CA PHE A 261 21.05 19.32 0.99
C PHE A 261 20.45 20.69 1.33
N SER A 262 20.03 20.93 2.58
CA SER A 262 19.42 22.21 2.98
C SER A 262 20.21 23.02 4.03
N PRO A 263 20.99 24.04 3.63
CA PRO A 263 21.57 25.00 4.56
C PRO A 263 21.04 26.45 4.46
N LYS A 264 19.80 26.69 4.00
CA LYS A 264 19.16 28.02 4.14
C LYS A 264 17.97 27.96 5.09
N THR A 265 18.11 28.53 6.29
CA THR A 265 16.99 28.82 7.19
C THR A 265 16.29 30.08 6.74
N ASN A 266 15.04 29.95 6.27
CA ASN A 266 14.18 31.10 6.00
C ASN A 266 13.47 31.50 7.30
N HIS A 267 13.97 32.54 7.97
CA HIS A 267 13.40 33.07 9.23
C HIS A 267 12.10 33.90 9.05
N GLY A 268 11.34 33.73 7.96
CA GLY A 268 10.24 34.63 7.60
C GLY A 268 8.89 34.00 7.26
N MET A 269 8.78 32.67 7.21
CA MET A 269 7.49 32.02 6.95
C MET A 269 6.91 31.45 8.23
N HIS A 270 6.04 32.22 8.88
CA HIS A 270 5.03 31.66 9.77
C HIS A 270 3.88 31.17 8.89
N ARG A 271 3.70 29.85 8.77
CA ARG A 271 2.43 29.27 8.31
C ARG A 271 1.66 28.83 9.54
N GLU A 272 0.44 29.33 9.71
CA GLU A 272 -0.44 28.97 10.84
C GLU A 272 -1.13 27.60 10.64
N GLU A 273 -0.85 26.89 9.55
CA GLU A 273 -1.49 25.61 9.29
C GLU A 273 -0.69 24.46 9.90
N VAL A 274 -1.21 23.93 11.01
CA VAL A 274 -0.75 22.67 11.63
C VAL A 274 -1.11 21.52 10.69
N PHE A 275 -0.25 21.21 9.72
CA PHE A 275 -0.46 20.11 8.79
C PHE A 275 0.38 18.87 9.12
N ASP A 276 -0.08 17.73 8.61
CA ASP A 276 0.43 16.37 8.87
C ASP A 276 1.94 16.18 8.58
N VAL A 277 2.55 17.07 7.78
CA VAL A 277 4.00 17.05 7.52
C VAL A 277 4.82 17.40 8.75
N ASN A 278 4.34 18.29 9.62
CA ASN A 278 5.08 18.75 10.80
C ASN A 278 5.32 17.63 11.81
N ILE A 279 4.46 16.61 11.80
CA ILE A 279 4.62 15.40 12.61
C ILE A 279 5.89 14.64 12.20
N ASP A 280 6.19 14.61 10.91
CA ASP A 280 7.33 13.85 10.36
C ASP A 280 8.64 14.61 10.43
N THR A 281 8.60 15.91 10.16
CA THR A 281 9.80 16.73 10.06
C THR A 281 10.25 17.37 11.36
N GLY A 282 9.35 17.47 12.34
CA GLY A 282 9.46 18.49 13.38
C GLY A 282 9.44 19.91 12.79
N GLY A 283 9.58 20.91 13.66
CA GLY A 283 9.65 22.32 13.24
C GLY A 283 10.96 22.68 12.49
N GLU A 284 11.93 21.78 12.39
CA GLU A 284 13.24 22.08 11.78
C GLU A 284 13.16 22.23 10.25
N LEU A 285 12.64 21.21 9.54
CA LEU A 285 12.55 21.28 8.07
C LEU A 285 11.48 22.25 7.56
N GLU A 286 10.58 22.72 8.43
CA GLU A 286 9.57 23.71 8.07
C GLU A 286 10.20 25.00 7.51
N HIS A 287 11.36 25.39 8.05
CA HIS A 287 12.08 26.59 7.65
C HIS A 287 13.13 26.36 6.56
N TYR A 288 13.23 25.12 6.05
CA TYR A 288 14.22 24.75 5.06
C TYR A 288 13.74 25.02 3.65
N SER A 289 14.65 25.52 2.81
CA SER A 289 14.35 25.83 1.43
C SER A 289 15.50 25.42 0.53
N LEU A 290 15.15 24.81 -0.60
CA LEU A 290 16.07 24.35 -1.62
C LEU A 290 16.17 25.40 -2.72
N THR A 291 17.40 25.76 -3.06
CA THR A 291 17.69 26.37 -4.37
C THR A 291 17.50 25.34 -5.48
N ARG A 292 17.41 25.82 -6.73
CA ARG A 292 17.35 24.93 -7.91
C ARG A 292 18.48 23.89 -7.92
N LYS A 293 19.72 24.32 -7.68
CA LYS A 293 20.89 23.43 -7.65
C LYS A 293 20.81 22.37 -6.54
N SER A 294 20.41 22.75 -5.33
CA SER A 294 20.24 21.77 -4.23
C SER A 294 19.09 20.81 -4.49
N PHE A 295 18.05 21.23 -5.23
CA PHE A 295 16.98 20.33 -5.66
C PHE A 295 17.44 19.34 -6.74
N GLU A 296 18.26 19.79 -7.70
CA GLU A 296 18.92 18.88 -8.66
C GLU A 296 19.83 17.87 -7.96
N ASP A 297 20.61 18.32 -6.97
CA ASP A 297 21.49 17.45 -6.17
C ASP A 297 20.68 16.45 -5.32
N LEU A 298 19.56 16.89 -4.73
CA LEU A 298 18.61 16.01 -4.05
C LEU A 298 18.02 14.97 -5.01
N CYS A 299 17.56 15.37 -6.20
CA CYS A 299 17.02 14.46 -7.20
C CYS A 299 18.05 13.41 -7.65
N ARG A 300 19.32 13.82 -7.81
CA ARG A 300 20.42 12.91 -8.12
C ARG A 300 20.71 11.95 -6.98
N TYR A 301 20.73 12.45 -5.74
CA TYR A 301 20.90 11.63 -4.54
C TYR A 301 19.79 10.60 -4.37
N LEU A 302 18.54 11.02 -4.56
CA LEU A 302 17.36 10.17 -4.49
C LEU A 302 17.21 9.25 -5.71
N ARG A 303 18.02 9.44 -6.75
CA ARG A 303 18.01 8.64 -7.99
C ARG A 303 16.64 8.66 -8.66
N VAL A 304 16.07 9.84 -8.88
CA VAL A 304 14.68 9.99 -9.35
C VAL A 304 14.44 9.52 -10.79
N GLY A 305 15.47 9.41 -11.62
CA GLY A 305 15.34 8.92 -13.00
C GLY A 305 14.72 9.89 -14.00
N LEU A 306 14.46 11.13 -13.59
CA LEU A 306 13.97 12.21 -14.45
C LEU A 306 15.12 12.82 -15.26
N LEU A 307 14.79 13.30 -16.46
CA LEU A 307 15.70 14.12 -17.27
C LEU A 307 15.95 15.45 -16.57
N LEU A 308 17.11 16.07 -16.83
CA LEU A 308 17.47 17.32 -16.20
C LEU A 308 16.45 18.43 -16.49
N GLU A 309 15.93 18.50 -17.71
CA GLU A 309 14.85 19.42 -18.09
C GLU A 309 13.56 19.18 -17.30
N GLU A 310 13.22 17.92 -17.01
CA GLU A 310 12.04 17.56 -16.22
C GLU A 310 12.22 17.93 -14.75
N VAL A 311 13.43 17.76 -14.21
CA VAL A 311 13.78 18.21 -12.84
C VAL A 311 13.65 19.73 -12.73
N HIS A 312 14.14 20.49 -13.71
CA HIS A 312 13.98 21.95 -13.72
C HIS A 312 12.51 22.38 -13.79
N GLN A 313 11.72 21.68 -14.59
CA GLN A 313 10.28 21.94 -14.73
C GLN A 313 9.53 21.63 -13.44
N LEU A 314 9.84 20.50 -12.79
CA LEU A 314 9.27 20.14 -11.49
C LEU A 314 9.65 21.15 -10.41
N PHE A 315 10.90 21.63 -10.38
CA PHE A 315 11.32 22.70 -9.48
C PHE A 315 10.47 23.97 -9.66
N TYR A 316 10.31 24.42 -10.92
CA TYR A 316 9.54 25.61 -11.23
C TYR A 316 8.08 25.48 -10.80
N TYR A 317 7.47 24.30 -11.02
CA TYR A 317 6.12 24.02 -10.55
C TYR A 317 6.00 24.06 -9.02
N LEU A 318 6.85 23.31 -8.31
CA LEU A 318 6.77 23.19 -6.86
C LEU A 318 7.07 24.51 -6.13
N ARG A 319 7.90 25.37 -6.74
CA ARG A 319 8.16 26.72 -6.25
C ARG A 319 6.93 27.62 -6.36
N GLY A 320 6.07 27.37 -7.34
CA GLY A 320 4.91 28.20 -7.67
C GLY A 320 5.31 29.62 -8.11
N GLU A 321 4.40 30.56 -7.85
CA GLU A 321 4.54 31.98 -8.19
C GLU A 321 5.51 32.75 -7.28
N SER A 322 6.18 32.08 -6.32
CA SER A 322 7.15 32.72 -5.45
C SER A 322 8.25 33.41 -6.27
N SER A 323 8.51 34.68 -5.95
CA SER A 323 9.61 35.46 -6.54
C SER A 323 10.98 34.98 -6.07
N GLU A 324 11.04 34.31 -4.92
CA GLU A 324 12.28 33.73 -4.41
C GLU A 324 12.60 32.46 -5.22
N GLU A 325 13.83 32.31 -5.71
CA GLU A 325 14.30 31.08 -6.39
C GLU A 325 14.48 29.90 -5.41
N LEU A 326 13.50 29.70 -4.53
CA LEU A 326 13.54 28.81 -3.38
C LEU A 326 12.27 27.95 -3.33
N LEU A 327 12.47 26.63 -3.30
CA LEU A 327 11.44 25.63 -3.05
C LEU A 327 11.40 25.30 -1.56
N SER A 328 10.27 25.50 -0.90
CA SER A 328 10.09 25.07 0.49
C SER A 328 10.14 23.54 0.62
N ALA A 329 10.90 23.05 1.59
CA ALA A 329 10.93 21.62 1.93
C ALA A 329 9.55 21.11 2.35
N HIS A 330 8.77 21.93 3.05
CA HIS A 330 7.38 21.63 3.41
C HIS A 330 6.50 21.39 2.18
N THR A 331 6.54 22.27 1.18
CA THR A 331 5.79 22.07 -0.07
C THR A 331 6.17 20.76 -0.76
N LEU A 332 7.47 20.45 -0.84
CA LEU A 332 7.93 19.20 -1.44
C LEU A 332 7.40 17.96 -0.69
N LEU A 333 7.38 17.99 0.64
CA LEU A 333 6.86 16.89 1.46
C LEU A 333 5.34 16.73 1.34
N CYS A 334 4.59 17.84 1.30
CA CYS A 334 3.15 17.82 1.06
C CYS A 334 2.82 17.19 -0.30
N GLU A 335 3.50 17.63 -1.36
CA GLU A 335 3.32 17.09 -2.71
C GLU A 335 3.80 15.63 -2.79
N PHE A 336 4.88 15.27 -2.10
CA PHE A 336 5.35 13.88 -2.04
C PHE A 336 4.30 12.97 -1.38
N LYS A 337 3.73 13.37 -0.24
CA LYS A 337 2.67 12.60 0.44
C LYS A 337 1.42 12.47 -0.43
N ARG A 338 1.03 13.54 -1.15
CA ARG A 338 -0.10 13.51 -2.09
C ARG A 338 0.11 12.51 -3.23
N HIS A 339 1.36 12.37 -3.67
CA HIS A 339 1.78 11.47 -4.75
C HIS A 339 2.38 10.16 -4.25
N PHE A 340 2.23 9.84 -2.96
CA PHE A 340 2.78 8.62 -2.39
C PHE A 340 2.21 7.38 -3.09
N VAL A 341 3.07 6.39 -3.34
CA VAL A 341 2.70 5.21 -4.13
C VAL A 341 1.54 4.48 -3.47
N PRO A 342 0.39 4.32 -4.17
CA PRO A 342 -0.75 3.63 -3.62
C PRO A 342 -0.48 2.12 -3.52
N VAL A 343 -1.19 1.47 -2.59
CA VAL A 343 -1.15 0.02 -2.39
C VAL A 343 -2.51 -0.59 -2.71
N SER A 344 -2.52 -1.74 -3.39
CA SER A 344 -3.75 -2.50 -3.61
C SER A 344 -4.27 -3.07 -2.28
N GLU A 345 -5.58 -3.26 -2.17
CA GLU A 345 -6.17 -3.80 -0.93
C GLU A 345 -5.60 -5.18 -0.58
N SER A 346 -5.41 -6.05 -1.58
CA SER A 346 -4.84 -7.38 -1.42
C SER A 346 -3.40 -7.35 -0.89
N LEU A 347 -2.54 -6.49 -1.44
CA LEU A 347 -1.17 -6.34 -0.95
C LEU A 347 -1.15 -5.71 0.44
N PHE A 348 -2.00 -4.73 0.71
CA PHE A 348 -2.10 -4.11 2.03
C PHE A 348 -2.49 -5.13 3.11
N GLN A 349 -3.46 -6.01 2.83
CA GLN A 349 -3.84 -7.09 3.74
C GLN A 349 -2.69 -8.06 4.01
N ILE A 350 -1.88 -8.38 3.00
CA ILE A 350 -0.67 -9.21 3.16
C ILE A 350 0.34 -8.51 4.10
N VAL A 351 0.58 -7.21 3.91
CA VAL A 351 1.49 -6.41 4.74
C VAL A 351 1.01 -6.34 6.19
N GLU A 352 -0.26 -5.97 6.40
CA GLU A 352 -0.90 -5.86 7.72
C GLU A 352 -0.76 -7.17 8.50
N GLU A 353 -1.15 -8.28 7.89
CA GLU A 353 -1.11 -9.59 8.50
C GLU A 353 0.35 -10.07 8.72
N ALA A 354 1.27 -9.80 7.78
CA ALA A 354 2.68 -10.15 7.94
C ALA A 354 3.31 -9.43 9.14
N VAL A 355 3.09 -8.12 9.26
CA VAL A 355 3.56 -7.29 10.38
C VAL A 355 2.97 -7.79 11.70
N ARG A 356 1.66 -8.04 11.74
CA ARG A 356 1.01 -8.63 12.91
C ARG A 356 1.68 -9.94 13.35
N ARG A 357 1.95 -10.87 12.41
CA ARG A 357 2.61 -12.14 12.73
C ARG A 357 4.06 -11.95 13.21
N TYR A 358 4.81 -10.98 12.69
CA TYR A 358 6.16 -10.68 13.16
C TYR A 358 6.16 -10.14 14.60
N LEU A 359 5.27 -9.20 14.88
CA LEU A 359 5.08 -8.63 16.22
C LEU A 359 4.68 -9.71 17.23
N VAL A 360 3.66 -10.53 16.90
CA VAL A 360 3.18 -11.60 17.79
C VAL A 360 4.24 -12.67 18.00
N LYS A 361 4.98 -13.06 16.96
CA LYS A 361 6.07 -14.03 17.07
C LYS A 361 7.16 -13.56 18.04
N SER A 362 7.47 -12.25 18.04
CA SER A 362 8.55 -11.68 18.87
C SER A 362 8.07 -11.31 20.28
N GLY A 363 6.85 -10.79 20.43
CA GLY A 363 6.33 -10.25 21.70
C GLY A 363 5.31 -11.13 22.43
N GLY A 364 4.87 -12.24 21.83
CA GLY A 364 3.87 -13.15 22.39
C GLY A 364 2.47 -12.51 22.52
N MET A 365 1.69 -12.99 23.49
CA MET A 365 0.30 -12.57 23.72
C MET A 365 0.15 -11.07 24.05
N LEU A 366 1.18 -10.45 24.63
CA LEU A 366 1.21 -9.03 24.99
C LEU A 366 1.85 -8.14 23.91
N ALA A 367 2.16 -8.66 22.73
CA ALA A 367 2.86 -7.91 21.67
C ALA A 367 2.14 -6.60 21.29
N LEU A 368 0.83 -6.67 21.01
CA LEU A 368 0.05 -5.50 20.59
C LEU A 368 -0.23 -4.50 21.73
N PRO A 369 -0.59 -4.94 22.96
CA PRO A 369 -0.61 -4.04 24.11
C PRO A 369 0.73 -3.33 24.37
N ARG A 370 1.86 -4.03 24.25
CA ARG A 370 3.19 -3.40 24.37
C ARG A 370 3.47 -2.40 23.27
N LEU A 371 3.06 -2.71 22.03
CA LEU A 371 3.17 -1.77 20.93
C LEU A 371 2.39 -0.48 21.23
N HIS A 372 1.17 -0.58 21.77
CA HIS A 372 0.39 0.59 22.21
C HIS A 372 1.18 1.46 23.21
N LEU A 373 1.87 0.83 24.17
CA LEU A 373 2.64 1.55 25.20
C LEU A 373 3.94 2.17 24.66
N ALA A 374 4.58 1.53 23.67
CA ALA A 374 5.83 2.02 23.07
C ALA A 374 5.61 3.22 22.14
N LEU A 375 4.45 3.30 21.50
CA LEU A 375 4.07 4.41 20.63
C LEU A 375 3.62 5.64 21.43
N HIS A 376 3.99 6.83 20.98
CA HIS A 376 3.50 8.06 21.58
C HIS A 376 2.01 8.28 21.32
N GLY A 377 1.38 9.08 22.16
CA GLY A 377 0.00 9.52 21.93
C GLY A 377 -0.07 10.54 20.79
N GLY A 378 -1.16 10.49 20.03
CA GLY A 378 -1.38 11.36 18.89
C GLY A 378 -0.80 10.82 17.57
N PRO A 379 -0.65 11.69 16.56
CA PRO A 379 -0.19 11.28 15.23
C PRO A 379 1.25 10.75 15.21
N LEU A 380 1.50 9.68 14.47
CA LEU A 380 2.77 8.94 14.48
C LEU A 380 3.80 9.49 13.48
N SER A 381 4.94 10.00 13.97
CA SER A 381 6.08 10.40 13.13
C SER A 381 6.76 9.18 12.49
N VAL A 382 7.14 9.29 11.22
CA VAL A 382 7.61 8.16 10.41
C VAL A 382 8.85 7.49 11.00
N ALA A 383 9.83 8.27 11.46
CA ALA A 383 11.07 7.75 12.04
C ALA A 383 10.81 6.96 13.32
N ARG A 384 10.13 7.58 14.29
CA ARG A 384 9.82 6.93 15.56
C ARG A 384 8.91 5.72 15.36
N PHE A 385 7.95 5.82 14.44
CA PHE A 385 7.03 4.73 14.11
C PHE A 385 7.79 3.49 13.58
N ILE A 386 8.69 3.69 12.61
CA ILE A 386 9.50 2.61 12.05
C ILE A 386 10.40 2.04 13.14
N ASP A 387 11.14 2.87 13.88
CA ASP A 387 12.04 2.43 14.95
C ASP A 387 11.33 1.56 15.99
N VAL A 388 10.14 1.98 16.45
CA VAL A 388 9.34 1.23 17.41
C VAL A 388 8.93 -0.14 16.85
N LEU A 389 8.53 -0.21 15.58
CA LEU A 389 8.16 -1.48 14.94
C LEU A 389 9.38 -2.39 14.72
N ARG A 390 10.55 -1.84 14.37
CA ARG A 390 11.80 -2.62 14.28
C ARG A 390 12.17 -3.22 15.63
N VAL A 391 12.13 -2.42 16.70
CA VAL A 391 12.39 -2.88 18.08
C VAL A 391 11.38 -3.93 18.52
N ALA A 392 10.12 -3.81 18.11
CA ALA A 392 9.07 -4.79 18.40
C ALA A 392 9.19 -6.10 17.58
N GLY A 393 10.15 -6.19 16.66
CA GLY A 393 10.51 -7.42 15.95
C GLY A 393 10.07 -7.49 14.49
N VAL A 394 9.68 -6.37 13.86
CA VAL A 394 9.41 -6.32 12.42
C VAL A 394 10.73 -6.24 11.64
N PRO A 395 11.08 -7.26 10.83
CA PRO A 395 12.37 -7.31 10.14
C PRO A 395 12.39 -6.39 8.90
N GLU A 396 13.60 -6.09 8.40
CA GLU A 396 13.83 -5.35 7.14
C GLU A 396 13.22 -5.99 5.89
N ALA A 397 12.76 -7.24 5.99
CA ALA A 397 11.95 -7.88 4.95
C ALA A 397 10.58 -7.21 4.77
N VAL A 398 10.13 -6.38 5.73
CA VAL A 398 9.05 -5.41 5.53
C VAL A 398 9.72 -4.05 5.35
N SER A 399 9.53 -3.45 4.19
CA SER A 399 10.16 -2.17 3.82
C SER A 399 9.57 -0.97 4.56
N ASP A 400 10.31 0.13 4.61
CA ASP A 400 9.84 1.37 5.24
C ASP A 400 8.55 1.90 4.59
N VAL A 401 8.41 1.74 3.27
CA VAL A 401 7.21 2.13 2.51
C VAL A 401 5.98 1.32 2.95
N GLU A 402 6.16 0.03 3.20
CA GLU A 402 5.07 -0.85 3.66
C GLU A 402 4.65 -0.55 5.10
N LEU A 403 5.61 -0.23 5.95
CA LEU A 403 5.32 0.28 7.29
C LEU A 403 4.58 1.63 7.18
N GLU A 404 5.01 2.51 6.29
CA GLU A 404 4.38 3.80 6.07
C GLU A 404 2.93 3.68 5.56
N TRP A 405 2.59 2.67 4.74
CA TRP A 405 1.19 2.37 4.43
C TRP A 405 0.35 2.04 5.66
N LEU A 406 0.89 1.24 6.60
CA LEU A 406 0.22 0.95 7.87
C LEU A 406 0.02 2.21 8.70
N ARG A 407 1.01 3.11 8.69
CA ARG A 407 0.94 4.40 9.38
C ARG A 407 -0.15 5.30 8.80
N PHE A 408 -0.30 5.37 7.48
CA PHE A 408 -1.37 6.17 6.86
C PHE A 408 -2.77 5.64 7.20
N LYS A 409 -2.94 4.33 7.36
CA LYS A 409 -4.22 3.74 7.81
C LYS A 409 -4.42 3.82 9.32
N GLY A 410 -3.34 3.65 10.09
CA GLY A 410 -3.25 3.73 11.55
C GLY A 410 -2.47 4.96 12.00
N TRP A 411 -3.01 6.15 11.72
CA TRP A 411 -2.39 7.46 12.00
C TRP A 411 -2.01 7.71 13.47
N ASP A 412 -2.63 7.02 14.41
CA ASP A 412 -2.33 7.07 15.86
C ASP A 412 -2.16 5.66 16.43
N ARG A 413 -1.63 5.57 17.66
CA ARG A 413 -1.38 4.28 18.33
C ARG A 413 -2.61 3.40 18.54
N GLU A 414 -3.79 3.98 18.76
CA GLU A 414 -5.03 3.24 19.04
C GLU A 414 -5.61 2.66 17.75
N ARG A 415 -5.62 3.45 16.67
CA ARG A 415 -6.05 3.01 15.35
C ARG A 415 -5.08 2.00 14.75
N LEU A 416 -3.77 2.18 14.93
CA LEU A 416 -2.78 1.20 14.48
C LEU A 416 -2.97 -0.15 15.17
N VAL A 417 -3.09 -0.17 16.50
CA VAL A 417 -3.28 -1.43 17.23
C VAL A 417 -4.65 -2.04 16.93
N SER A 418 -5.69 -1.23 16.73
CA SER A 418 -7.00 -1.70 16.31
C SER A 418 -6.98 -2.31 14.90
N LEU A 419 -6.21 -1.71 13.98
CA LEU A 419 -5.96 -2.23 12.63
C LEU A 419 -5.27 -3.58 12.73
N LEU A 420 -4.10 -3.65 13.38
CA LEU A 420 -3.33 -4.88 13.57
C LEU A 420 -4.06 -5.96 14.39
N SER A 421 -5.11 -5.59 15.14
CA SER A 421 -5.92 -6.58 15.86
C SER A 421 -6.91 -7.32 14.94
N GLY A 422 -7.15 -6.82 13.73
CA GLY A 422 -8.07 -7.41 12.76
C GLY A 422 -9.50 -7.59 13.30
N ARG A 423 -10.26 -8.47 12.63
CA ARG A 423 -11.64 -8.78 13.05
C ARG A 423 -11.63 -9.56 14.36
N PHE A 424 -12.43 -9.10 15.33
CA PHE A 424 -12.63 -9.82 16.58
C PHE A 424 -13.72 -10.89 16.43
N PRO A 425 -13.45 -12.17 16.72
CA PRO A 425 -14.45 -13.24 16.64
C PRO A 425 -15.64 -13.00 17.57
N ALA A 426 -16.87 -13.21 17.08
CA ALA A 426 -18.09 -12.91 17.83
C ALA A 426 -18.24 -13.72 19.12
N ASN A 427 -17.74 -14.97 19.13
CA ASN A 427 -17.67 -15.82 20.32
C ASN A 427 -16.74 -15.23 21.40
N ARG A 428 -15.57 -14.71 21.00
CA ARG A 428 -14.63 -14.04 21.91
C ARG A 428 -15.22 -12.72 22.44
N GLU A 429 -15.95 -12.00 21.60
CA GLU A 429 -16.67 -10.78 22.03
C GLU A 429 -17.72 -11.06 23.11
N ALA A 430 -18.58 -12.05 22.88
CA ALA A 430 -19.59 -12.43 23.86
C ALA A 430 -18.96 -12.79 25.21
N LEU A 431 -17.83 -13.51 25.19
CA LEU A 431 -17.10 -13.88 26.38
C LEU A 431 -16.50 -12.68 27.13
N VAL A 432 -15.84 -11.76 26.40
CA VAL A 432 -15.26 -10.53 26.99
C VAL A 432 -16.36 -9.65 27.60
N ARG A 433 -17.51 -9.54 26.92
CA ARG A 433 -18.66 -8.78 27.42
C ARG A 433 -19.24 -9.39 28.70
N GLN A 434 -19.43 -10.71 28.71
CA GLN A 434 -19.90 -11.41 29.91
C GLN A 434 -18.96 -11.20 31.10
N LEU A 435 -17.65 -11.26 30.88
CA LEU A 435 -16.66 -11.01 31.93
C LEU A 435 -16.75 -9.56 32.44
N PHE A 436 -16.89 -8.57 31.56
CA PHE A 436 -17.04 -7.18 31.98
C PHE A 436 -18.30 -6.96 32.83
N ASP A 437 -19.43 -7.58 32.46
CA ASP A 437 -20.67 -7.52 33.22
C ASP A 437 -20.54 -8.20 34.60
N GLN A 438 -19.82 -9.33 34.68
CA GLN A 438 -19.49 -9.97 35.97
C GLN A 438 -18.63 -9.07 36.85
N LEU A 439 -17.59 -8.45 36.27
CA LEU A 439 -16.73 -7.50 36.97
C LEU A 439 -17.50 -6.28 37.47
N LYS A 440 -18.59 -5.89 36.80
CA LYS A 440 -19.51 -4.84 37.30
C LYS A 440 -20.32 -5.33 38.51
N ASN A 441 -20.95 -6.50 38.43
CA ASN A 441 -21.98 -6.97 39.38
C ASN A 441 -21.50 -7.49 40.74
N VAL A 442 -20.20 -7.82 40.92
CA VAL A 442 -19.70 -8.48 42.16
C VAL A 442 -19.74 -7.61 43.45
N LYS A 443 -20.20 -6.36 43.41
CA LYS A 443 -20.71 -5.62 44.59
C LYS A 443 -21.91 -4.81 44.13
N GLY A 444 -22.94 -4.65 44.98
CA GLY A 444 -24.22 -3.96 44.72
C GLY A 444 -24.13 -2.46 44.35
N LEU A 445 -23.20 -2.10 43.49
CA LEU A 445 -23.14 -0.85 42.77
C LEU A 445 -24.40 -0.78 41.91
N THR A 446 -25.20 0.25 42.17
CA THR A 446 -26.40 0.55 41.38
C THR A 446 -26.08 0.43 39.89
N VAL A 447 -26.96 -0.25 39.17
CA VAL A 447 -26.88 -0.67 37.74
C VAL A 447 -26.43 0.45 36.77
N LYS A 448 -26.42 1.71 37.20
CA LYS A 448 -26.19 2.91 36.36
C LYS A 448 -24.74 3.32 36.13
N GLN A 449 -23.73 2.79 36.84
CA GLN A 449 -22.34 3.12 36.49
C GLN A 449 -21.81 2.15 35.42
N GLY A 450 -21.62 2.63 34.20
CA GLY A 450 -21.05 1.85 33.07
C GLY A 450 -19.55 1.57 33.15
N HIS A 451 -18.97 1.54 34.36
CA HIS A 451 -17.52 1.55 34.57
C HIS A 451 -17.11 0.56 35.68
N VAL A 452 -15.88 0.06 35.63
CA VAL A 452 -15.27 -0.82 36.65
C VAL A 452 -13.97 -0.19 37.16
N GLU A 453 -13.68 -0.24 38.45
CA GLU A 453 -12.39 0.25 38.98
C GLU A 453 -11.20 -0.57 38.45
N VAL A 454 -10.14 0.07 37.97
CA VAL A 454 -8.96 -0.60 37.41
C VAL A 454 -8.30 -1.53 38.42
N GLU A 455 -8.06 -1.04 39.64
CA GLU A 455 -7.48 -1.82 40.74
C GLU A 455 -8.31 -3.08 41.07
N ARG A 456 -9.63 -3.03 40.88
CA ARG A 456 -10.51 -4.20 41.04
C ARG A 456 -10.28 -5.23 39.94
N VAL A 457 -10.15 -4.80 38.68
CA VAL A 457 -9.83 -5.70 37.56
C VAL A 457 -8.50 -6.39 37.82
N LEU A 458 -7.47 -5.62 38.22
CA LEU A 458 -6.13 -6.15 38.51
C LEU A 458 -6.12 -7.11 39.72
N ALA A 459 -6.89 -6.81 40.77
CA ALA A 459 -7.00 -7.66 41.95
C ALA A 459 -7.69 -9.00 41.66
N LEU A 460 -8.65 -9.03 40.74
CA LEU A 460 -9.35 -10.25 40.33
C LEU A 460 -8.61 -11.02 39.22
N PHE A 461 -7.58 -10.42 38.62
CA PHE A 461 -6.80 -11.01 37.55
C PHE A 461 -5.64 -11.84 38.11
N HIS A 462 -5.74 -13.15 37.92
CA HIS A 462 -4.84 -14.20 38.39
C HIS A 462 -4.22 -14.98 37.22
N PRO A 463 -3.36 -14.36 36.39
CA PRO A 463 -2.74 -15.01 35.24
C PRO A 463 -1.94 -16.26 35.65
N GLU A 464 -1.44 -16.31 36.88
CA GLU A 464 -0.73 -17.47 37.44
C GLU A 464 -1.58 -18.76 37.49
N LYS A 465 -2.91 -18.66 37.42
CA LYS A 465 -3.82 -19.82 37.39
C LYS A 465 -3.90 -20.49 36.03
N VAL A 466 -3.33 -19.88 34.98
CA VAL A 466 -3.24 -20.49 33.66
C VAL A 466 -1.94 -21.29 33.61
N GLU A 467 -2.06 -22.60 33.54
CA GLU A 467 -0.89 -23.48 33.49
C GLU A 467 -0.22 -23.38 32.11
N GLY A 468 1.12 -23.34 32.11
CA GLY A 468 1.93 -23.43 30.91
C GLY A 468 2.71 -22.15 30.56
N THR A 469 3.70 -22.31 29.69
CA THR A 469 4.57 -21.24 29.16
C THR A 469 3.84 -20.18 28.32
N LEU A 470 2.51 -20.27 28.18
CA LEU A 470 1.68 -19.44 27.30
C LEU A 470 1.52 -18.00 27.80
N ILE A 471 1.54 -17.79 29.12
CA ILE A 471 1.31 -16.47 29.72
C ILE A 471 2.62 -15.75 30.02
N GLY A 472 3.70 -16.45 30.38
CA GLY A 472 4.92 -15.79 30.85
C GLY A 472 4.75 -15.25 32.28
N SER A 473 5.31 -14.07 32.58
CA SER A 473 5.32 -13.53 33.94
C SER A 473 3.98 -12.89 34.33
N SER A 474 3.43 -13.28 35.48
CA SER A 474 2.24 -12.64 36.07
C SER A 474 2.41 -11.14 36.29
N ASP A 475 3.59 -10.71 36.74
CA ASP A 475 3.86 -9.31 37.07
C ASP A 475 3.88 -8.45 35.81
N ASP A 476 4.41 -9.00 34.72
CA ASP A 476 4.46 -8.35 33.41
C ASP A 476 3.05 -8.14 32.84
N TRP A 477 2.16 -9.13 32.93
CA TRP A 477 0.76 -8.95 32.55
C TRP A 477 0.05 -7.86 33.35
N ARG A 478 0.21 -7.89 34.69
CA ARG A 478 -0.41 -6.87 35.56
C ARG A 478 0.12 -5.47 35.24
N PHE A 479 1.42 -5.35 34.99
CA PHE A 479 2.03 -4.09 34.58
C PHE A 479 1.45 -3.58 33.25
N VAL A 480 1.45 -4.40 32.20
CA VAL A 480 0.95 -4.00 30.88
C VAL A 480 -0.55 -3.67 30.93
N MET A 481 -1.37 -4.48 31.61
CA MET A 481 -2.79 -4.17 31.83
C MET A 481 -2.99 -2.84 32.52
N LYS A 482 -2.26 -2.60 33.62
CA LYS A 482 -2.35 -1.35 34.36
C LYS A 482 -2.02 -0.15 33.49
N GLN A 483 -0.91 -0.20 32.74
CA GLN A 483 -0.50 0.90 31.86
C GLN A 483 -1.50 1.15 30.71
N CYS A 484 -2.10 0.10 30.15
CA CYS A 484 -3.13 0.24 29.12
C CYS A 484 -4.46 0.81 29.68
N PHE A 485 -4.79 0.53 30.94
CA PHE A 485 -6.03 0.97 31.57
C PHE A 485 -5.91 2.37 32.22
N ASP A 486 -4.76 2.71 32.77
CA ASP A 486 -4.48 3.99 33.44
C ASP A 486 -4.12 5.12 32.46
N GLY A 487 -4.25 4.91 31.14
CA GLY A 487 -3.87 5.88 30.10
C GLY A 487 -4.56 7.25 30.19
N ASN A 488 -5.60 7.37 31.02
CA ASN A 488 -6.29 8.60 31.35
C ASN A 488 -6.42 8.67 32.89
N VAL A 489 -6.27 9.85 33.47
CA VAL A 489 -6.34 10.22 34.92
C VAL A 489 -7.48 9.56 35.75
N SER A 490 -8.42 8.86 35.12
CA SER A 490 -9.48 8.07 35.72
C SER A 490 -8.99 6.73 36.28
N LYS A 491 -9.41 6.40 37.52
CA LYS A 491 -9.26 5.07 38.12
C LYS A 491 -10.32 4.06 37.67
N THR A 492 -11.15 4.43 36.70
CA THR A 492 -12.28 3.61 36.21
C THR A 492 -12.11 3.29 34.72
N LEU A 493 -12.52 2.08 34.36
CA LEU A 493 -12.40 1.46 33.06
C LEU A 493 -13.79 1.35 32.39
N THR A 494 -13.91 1.81 31.16
CA THR A 494 -15.10 1.58 30.32
C THR A 494 -15.05 0.19 29.64
N TYR A 495 -16.19 -0.27 29.13
CA TYR A 495 -16.21 -1.50 28.32
C TYR A 495 -15.30 -1.37 27.09
N ASP A 496 -15.27 -0.22 26.42
CA ASP A 496 -14.49 -0.04 25.20
C ASP A 496 -12.98 -0.18 25.45
N GLN A 497 -12.48 0.38 26.56
CA GLN A 497 -11.07 0.23 26.95
C GLN A 497 -10.74 -1.22 27.34
N PHE A 498 -11.63 -1.87 28.08
CA PHE A 498 -11.49 -3.29 28.42
C PHE A 498 -11.49 -4.18 27.17
N PHE A 499 -12.44 -3.93 26.26
CA PHE A 499 -12.60 -4.62 25.00
C PHE A 499 -11.38 -4.42 24.08
N TYR A 500 -10.87 -3.20 23.97
CA TYR A 500 -9.68 -2.87 23.19
C TYR A 500 -8.47 -3.71 23.63
N PHE A 501 -8.20 -3.79 24.93
CA PHE A 501 -7.11 -4.61 25.46
C PHE A 501 -7.27 -6.09 25.09
N TRP A 502 -8.46 -6.66 25.34
CA TRP A 502 -8.70 -8.08 25.07
C TRP A 502 -8.75 -8.42 23.58
N ARG A 503 -9.19 -7.47 22.74
CA ARG A 503 -9.11 -7.59 21.28
C ARG A 503 -7.65 -7.67 20.82
N ALA A 504 -6.77 -6.84 21.37
CA ALA A 504 -5.34 -6.86 21.06
C ALA A 504 -4.67 -8.18 21.50
N VAL A 505 -5.00 -8.69 22.69
CA VAL A 505 -4.54 -10.01 23.17
C VAL A 505 -5.08 -11.14 22.28
N SER A 506 -6.36 -11.08 21.92
CA SER A 506 -7.00 -12.07 21.05
C SER A 506 -6.32 -12.18 19.70
N ALA A 507 -5.89 -11.06 19.11
CA ALA A 507 -5.20 -11.07 17.83
C ALA A 507 -3.85 -11.80 17.88
N ALA A 508 -3.23 -11.94 19.07
CA ALA A 508 -2.03 -12.74 19.29
C ALA A 508 -2.32 -14.23 19.55
N CYS A 509 -3.60 -14.61 19.74
CA CYS A 509 -4.02 -15.97 20.06
C CYS A 509 -4.80 -16.61 18.90
N SER A 510 -4.20 -17.58 18.22
CA SER A 510 -4.85 -18.29 17.11
C SER A 510 -5.95 -19.26 17.55
N ASP A 511 -5.90 -19.78 18.78
CA ASP A 511 -6.81 -20.81 19.29
C ASP A 511 -7.88 -20.24 20.23
N ASP A 512 -9.15 -20.42 19.87
CA ASP A 512 -10.29 -19.99 20.66
C ASP A 512 -10.36 -20.63 22.05
N SER A 513 -9.96 -21.90 22.16
CA SER A 513 -9.94 -22.63 23.42
C SER A 513 -8.88 -22.07 24.36
N VAL A 514 -7.71 -21.71 23.84
CA VAL A 514 -6.62 -21.08 24.60
C VAL A 514 -7.06 -19.69 25.08
N PHE A 515 -7.62 -18.86 24.20
CA PHE A 515 -8.13 -17.55 24.59
C PHE A 515 -9.20 -17.64 25.69
N THR A 516 -10.15 -18.57 25.52
CA THR A 516 -11.22 -18.81 26.50
C THR A 516 -10.65 -19.25 27.85
N MET A 517 -9.69 -20.18 27.84
CA MET A 517 -9.03 -20.67 29.04
C MET A 517 -8.27 -19.58 29.79
N ILE A 518 -7.56 -18.70 29.07
CA ILE A 518 -6.86 -17.55 29.65
C ILE A 518 -7.86 -16.69 30.42
N LEU A 519 -8.96 -16.27 29.80
CA LEU A 519 -9.97 -15.43 30.45
C LEU A 519 -10.61 -16.13 31.65
N TRP A 520 -11.06 -17.38 31.47
CA TRP A 520 -11.80 -18.08 32.51
C TRP A 520 -10.96 -18.39 33.74
N ARG A 521 -9.73 -18.89 33.55
CA ARG A 521 -8.84 -19.21 34.68
C ARG A 521 -8.29 -17.95 35.33
N SER A 522 -7.92 -16.93 34.54
CA SER A 522 -7.37 -15.69 35.10
C SER A 522 -8.38 -14.93 35.94
N PHE A 523 -9.68 -14.96 35.60
CA PHE A 523 -10.72 -14.29 36.37
C PHE A 523 -11.58 -15.23 37.23
N ASN A 524 -11.23 -16.52 37.33
CA ASN A 524 -12.00 -17.54 38.06
C ASN A 524 -13.49 -17.61 37.64
N MET A 525 -13.78 -17.48 36.34
CA MET A 525 -15.15 -17.55 35.84
C MET A 525 -15.80 -18.93 36.12
N HIS A 526 -15.00 -19.98 36.30
CA HIS A 526 -15.45 -21.33 36.66
C HIS A 526 -16.14 -21.43 38.03
N THR A 527 -15.81 -20.55 39.00
CA THR A 527 -16.31 -20.63 40.38
C THR A 527 -17.59 -19.83 40.62
N SER A 528 -18.26 -19.35 39.56
CA SER A 528 -19.49 -18.55 39.65
C SER A 528 -20.74 -19.34 39.20
N ARG A 529 -21.06 -20.39 39.96
CA ARG A 529 -22.39 -20.98 40.17
C ARG A 529 -22.40 -21.54 41.59
#